data_AF-A0A8K0DTZ1-F1
#
_entry.id   AF-A0A8K0DTZ1-F1
#
_cell.length_a   1.000
_cell.length_b   1.000
_cell.length_c   1.000
_cell.angle_alpha   90.00
_cell.angle_beta   90.00
_cell.angle_gamma   90.00
#
_symmetry.space_group_name_H-M   'P 1'
#
loop_
_entity.id
_entity.type
_entity.pdbx_description
1 polymer ?
#
loop_
_entity_poly.entity_id
_entity_poly.type
_entity_poly.pdbx_seq_one_letter_code
_entity_poly.pdbx_strand_id
1 'polypeptide(L)'
;MLPSSSANKVYHWKLNHFPSASSEGIPQELSEDSKFVPLNPDDPIYGPPALLFLGFQVKEIVKIQQLLKELDGEFLEVIFCTEDMINRSLWEAMHTGQPNLEAVKVAESLPRICFLSGLSGEEMTMFIDAFPETGLEPVVFAALVPNSADKPLQELIEEIMGDHEMLTAK
;
A
#
# COMPACT_ATOMS: atom_id res chain seq x y z
N MET A 1 -3.47 -39.51 -3.63
CA MET A 1 -2.95 -38.28 -3.00
C MET A 1 -3.67 -37.13 -3.68
N LEU A 2 -4.55 -36.44 -2.98
CA LEU A 2 -5.22 -35.24 -3.49
C LEU A 2 -4.22 -34.07 -3.37
N PRO A 3 -4.07 -33.20 -4.39
CA PRO A 3 -3.45 -31.92 -4.17
C PRO A 3 -4.44 -31.05 -3.39
N SER A 4 -4.02 -30.57 -2.22
CA SER A 4 -4.73 -29.55 -1.47
C SER A 4 -4.76 -28.27 -2.32
N SER A 5 -5.93 -27.93 -2.87
CA SER A 5 -6.16 -26.59 -3.41
C SER A 5 -6.02 -25.59 -2.27
N SER A 6 -4.97 -24.77 -2.33
CA SER A 6 -4.92 -23.52 -1.56
C SER A 6 -6.14 -22.70 -1.96
N ALA A 7 -7.08 -22.57 -1.04
CA ALA A 7 -8.22 -21.69 -1.21
C ALA A 7 -7.68 -20.25 -1.31
N ASN A 8 -7.73 -19.66 -2.50
CA ASN A 8 -7.66 -18.21 -2.65
C ASN A 8 -8.80 -17.65 -1.80
N LYS A 9 -8.48 -17.14 -0.61
CA LYS A 9 -9.44 -16.37 0.19
C LYS A 9 -9.62 -15.04 -0.54
N VAL A 10 -10.67 -14.97 -1.35
CA VAL A 10 -11.17 -13.70 -1.85
C VAL A 10 -11.83 -13.01 -0.65
N TYR A 11 -11.22 -11.93 -0.18
CA TYR A 11 -11.82 -11.09 0.85
C TYR A 11 -12.83 -10.18 0.17
N HIS A 12 -14.07 -10.17 0.66
CA HIS A 12 -15.17 -9.48 0.00
C HIS A 12 -15.33 -8.08 0.59
N TRP A 13 -14.50 -7.12 0.14
CA TRP A 13 -14.66 -5.72 0.53
C TRP A 13 -16.03 -5.18 0.11
N LYS A 14 -16.60 -4.31 0.96
CA LYS A 14 -17.91 -3.72 0.69
C LYS A 14 -17.81 -2.72 -0.47
N LEU A 15 -18.28 -3.12 -1.64
CA LEU A 15 -18.63 -2.26 -2.78
C LEU A 15 -19.82 -1.35 -2.43
N ASN A 16 -19.59 -0.36 -1.57
CA ASN A 16 -20.47 0.80 -1.54
C ASN A 16 -20.07 1.68 -2.73
N HIS A 17 -20.95 1.77 -3.72
CA HIS A 17 -20.78 2.52 -4.95
C HIS A 17 -20.28 3.95 -4.70
N PHE A 18 -18.98 4.16 -4.89
CA PHE A 18 -18.42 5.50 -5.14
C PHE A 18 -18.72 5.88 -6.59
N PRO A 19 -19.23 7.09 -6.87
CA PRO A 19 -19.54 7.48 -8.24
C PRO A 19 -18.26 7.56 -9.07
N SER A 20 -18.12 6.62 -10.01
CA SER A 20 -17.09 6.59 -11.03
C SER A 20 -17.12 7.89 -11.83
N ALA A 21 -16.11 8.75 -11.66
CA ALA A 21 -15.90 9.88 -12.54
C ALA A 21 -15.25 9.36 -13.84
N SER A 22 -16.07 9.21 -14.88
CA SER A 22 -15.59 8.96 -16.24
C SER A 22 -14.67 10.08 -16.68
N SER A 23 -13.45 9.75 -17.10
CA SER A 23 -12.60 10.66 -17.86
C SER A 23 -12.08 9.95 -19.10
N GLU A 24 -12.76 10.20 -20.22
CA GLU A 24 -12.28 9.91 -21.56
C GLU A 24 -11.13 10.89 -21.88
N GLY A 25 -10.01 10.36 -22.39
CA GLY A 25 -8.97 11.18 -23.02
C GLY A 25 -7.55 10.65 -22.83
N ILE A 26 -7.14 9.68 -23.66
CA ILE A 26 -5.75 9.25 -23.80
C ILE A 26 -5.10 10.05 -24.95
N PRO A 27 -3.95 10.69 -24.74
CA PRO A 27 -2.97 10.84 -25.81
C PRO A 27 -1.77 9.90 -25.62
N GLN A 28 -1.37 9.35 -26.76
CA GLN A 28 -0.37 8.32 -27.02
C GLN A 28 1.08 8.76 -26.72
N GLU A 29 1.90 7.78 -26.33
CA GLU A 29 3.38 7.67 -26.44
C GLU A 29 4.25 8.63 -25.64
N LEU A 30 4.98 8.11 -24.64
CA LEU A 30 6.43 8.33 -24.46
C LEU A 30 7.06 7.25 -23.53
N SER A 31 7.99 6.48 -24.11
CA SER A 31 9.22 5.94 -23.50
C SER A 31 9.17 4.75 -22.52
N GLU A 32 9.68 3.63 -23.03
CA GLU A 32 10.00 2.37 -22.35
C GLU A 32 11.19 2.52 -21.37
N ASP A 33 10.94 2.98 -20.15
CA ASP A 33 11.62 2.55 -18.90
C ASP A 33 10.81 3.00 -17.67
N SER A 34 9.47 2.98 -17.76
CA SER A 34 8.65 3.26 -16.58
C SER A 34 8.72 2.04 -15.65
N LYS A 35 9.70 2.08 -14.75
CA LYS A 35 9.88 1.16 -13.62
C LYS A 35 8.67 1.14 -12.68
N PHE A 36 7.80 2.14 -12.82
CA PHE A 36 6.47 2.16 -12.23
C PHE A 36 5.50 1.35 -13.08
N VAL A 37 5.18 0.14 -12.62
CA VAL A 37 4.16 -0.70 -13.24
C VAL A 37 2.80 -0.23 -12.72
N PRO A 38 1.89 0.27 -13.58
CA PRO A 38 0.52 0.58 -13.18
C PRO A 38 -0.11 -0.66 -12.54
N LEU A 39 -0.83 -0.49 -11.42
CA LEU A 39 -1.49 -1.59 -10.75
C LEU A 39 -2.52 -2.21 -11.71
N ASN A 40 -2.32 -3.48 -12.08
CA ASN A 40 -3.24 -4.21 -12.94
C ASN A 40 -4.20 -5.03 -12.04
N PRO A 41 -5.53 -4.92 -12.18
CA PRO A 41 -6.48 -5.68 -11.36
C PRO A 41 -6.35 -7.20 -11.50
N ASP A 42 -5.78 -7.69 -12.61
CA ASP A 42 -5.55 -9.11 -12.86
C ASP A 42 -4.22 -9.66 -12.31
N ASP A 43 -3.37 -8.81 -11.70
CA ASP A 43 -2.11 -9.28 -11.13
C ASP A 43 -2.36 -10.23 -9.93
N PRO A 44 -1.62 -11.35 -9.85
CA PRO A 44 -1.76 -12.29 -8.74
C PRO A 44 -1.40 -11.61 -7.42
N ILE A 45 -2.23 -11.85 -6.40
CA ILE A 45 -2.01 -11.34 -5.05
C ILE A 45 -0.62 -11.79 -4.55
N TYR A 46 0.21 -10.84 -4.16
CA TYR A 46 1.57 -11.07 -3.68
C TYR A 46 1.78 -10.46 -2.29
N GLY A 47 2.49 -11.20 -1.44
CA GLY A 47 2.78 -10.80 -0.06
C GLY A 47 1.66 -11.07 0.95
N PRO A 48 1.91 -10.78 2.24
CA PRO A 48 0.92 -10.94 3.30
C PRO A 48 -0.16 -9.85 3.21
N PRO A 49 -1.39 -10.08 3.69
CA PRO A 49 -2.42 -9.05 3.76
C PRO A 49 -2.04 -8.00 4.81
N ALA A 50 -1.35 -6.94 4.39
CA ALA A 50 -0.79 -5.94 5.29
C ALA A 50 -0.63 -4.56 4.62
N LEU A 51 -0.62 -3.53 5.46
CA LEU A 51 -0.37 -2.13 5.11
C LEU A 51 0.81 -1.62 5.93
N LEU A 52 1.87 -1.18 5.25
CA LEU A 52 3.04 -0.57 5.89
C LEU A 52 3.02 0.95 5.69
N PHE A 53 2.97 1.69 6.80
CA PHE A 53 2.86 3.14 6.84
C PHE A 53 4.19 3.80 7.24
N LEU A 54 4.69 4.71 6.41
CA LEU A 54 5.90 5.51 6.62
C LEU A 54 5.52 6.98 6.79
N GLY A 55 6.14 7.68 7.74
CA GLY A 55 5.86 9.10 8.00
C GLY A 55 4.52 9.37 8.69
N PHE A 56 3.88 8.32 9.23
CA PHE A 56 2.63 8.42 10.00
C PHE A 56 2.91 8.48 11.50
N GLN A 57 1.97 9.01 12.25
CA GLN A 57 1.97 9.02 13.71
C GLN A 57 0.99 7.97 14.23
N VAL A 58 1.35 7.39 15.38
CA VAL A 58 0.51 6.41 16.10
C VAL A 58 -0.94 6.89 16.27
N LYS A 59 -1.17 8.17 16.56
CA LYS A 59 -2.52 8.74 16.73
C LYS A 59 -3.41 8.66 15.49
N GLU A 60 -2.83 8.51 14.30
CA GLU A 60 -3.56 8.41 13.02
C GLU A 60 -4.15 7.01 12.82
N ILE A 61 -3.72 6.01 13.61
CA ILE A 61 -4.17 4.63 13.51
C ILE A 61 -5.68 4.49 13.64
N VAL A 62 -6.31 5.31 14.49
CA VAL A 62 -7.76 5.25 14.74
C VAL A 62 -8.54 5.52 13.45
N LYS A 63 -8.08 6.46 12.64
CA LYS A 63 -8.70 6.80 11.36
C LYS A 63 -8.46 5.70 10.31
N ILE A 64 -7.25 5.14 10.29
CA ILE A 64 -6.90 4.03 9.39
C ILE A 64 -7.76 2.79 9.71
N GLN A 65 -7.89 2.43 10.99
CA GLN A 65 -8.72 1.31 11.42
C GLN A 65 -10.21 1.55 11.13
N GLN A 66 -10.68 2.78 11.28
CA GLN A 66 -12.05 3.14 10.91
C GLN A 66 -12.29 2.93 9.41
N LEU A 67 -11.39 3.42 8.56
CA LEU A 67 -11.45 3.22 7.11
C LEU A 67 -11.46 1.72 6.76
N LEU A 68 -10.54 0.94 7.33
CA LEU A 68 -10.50 -0.51 7.12
C LEU A 68 -11.81 -1.19 7.50
N LYS A 69 -12.43 -0.78 8.62
CA LYS A 69 -13.73 -1.31 9.04
C LYS A 69 -14.86 -0.95 8.08
N GLU A 70 -14.86 0.26 7.52
CA GLU A 70 -15.86 0.69 6.54
C GLU A 70 -15.76 -0.12 5.24
N LEU A 71 -14.53 -0.46 4.83
CA LEU A 71 -14.24 -1.27 3.65
C LEU A 71 -14.35 -2.80 3.88
N ASP A 72 -14.57 -3.27 5.11
CA ASP A 72 -14.50 -4.70 5.50
C ASP A 72 -13.07 -5.29 5.37
N GLY A 73 -12.06 -4.44 5.50
CA GLY A 73 -10.62 -4.73 5.41
C GLY A 73 -9.92 -5.00 6.74
N GLU A 74 -10.64 -5.34 7.80
CA GLU A 74 -10.08 -5.60 9.15
C GLU A 74 -9.12 -6.81 9.19
N PHE A 75 -9.05 -7.61 8.12
CA PHE A 75 -8.10 -8.70 7.98
C PHE A 75 -6.67 -8.23 7.63
N LEU A 76 -6.51 -6.96 7.22
CA LEU A 76 -5.21 -6.37 6.93
C LEU A 76 -4.46 -6.04 8.21
N GLU A 77 -3.21 -6.48 8.29
CA GLU A 77 -2.32 -6.07 9.37
C GLU A 77 -1.83 -4.64 9.12
N VAL A 78 -1.94 -3.77 10.12
CA VAL A 78 -1.39 -2.41 10.05
C VAL A 78 -0.02 -2.37 10.71
N ILE A 79 0.98 -1.91 9.97
CA ILE A 79 2.38 -1.86 10.39
C ILE A 79 2.89 -0.44 10.25
N PHE A 80 3.51 0.12 11.29
CA PHE A 80 4.24 1.38 11.18
C PHE A 80 5.72 1.13 10.95
N CYS A 81 6.33 1.87 10.03
CA CYS A 81 7.76 1.77 9.80
C CYS A 81 8.55 2.25 11.02
N THR A 82 9.53 1.45 11.46
CA THR A 82 10.46 1.80 12.54
C THR A 82 11.86 2.00 11.97
N GLU A 83 12.74 2.68 12.71
CA GLU A 83 14.13 2.93 12.28
C GLU A 83 14.87 1.64 11.88
N ASP A 84 14.67 0.56 12.63
CA ASP A 84 15.30 -0.74 12.37
C ASP A 84 14.85 -1.41 11.07
N MET A 85 13.72 -0.97 10.49
CA MET A 85 13.17 -1.52 9.24
C MET A 85 13.73 -0.82 8.00
N ILE A 86 14.23 0.41 8.11
CA ILE A 86 14.64 1.24 6.96
C ILE A 86 15.72 0.55 6.11
N ASN A 87 16.64 -0.16 6.76
CA ASN A 87 17.74 -0.89 6.11
C ASN A 87 17.39 -2.34 5.76
N ARG A 88 16.16 -2.81 6.07
CA ARG A 88 15.68 -4.16 5.76
C ARG A 88 14.89 -4.16 4.46
N SER A 89 14.67 -5.35 3.93
CA SER A 89 13.87 -5.47 2.72
C SER A 89 12.38 -5.12 2.98
N LEU A 90 11.68 -4.67 1.94
CA LEU A 90 10.23 -4.44 2.01
C LEU A 90 9.49 -5.73 2.43
N TRP A 91 9.95 -6.88 1.95
CA TRP A 91 9.38 -8.18 2.33
C TRP A 91 9.47 -8.43 3.83
N GLU A 92 10.65 -8.23 4.44
CA GLU A 92 10.83 -8.39 5.89
C GLU A 92 9.97 -7.40 6.69
N ALA A 93 9.91 -6.15 6.22
CA ALA A 93 9.10 -5.11 6.83
C ALA A 93 7.60 -5.48 6.86
N MET A 94 7.07 -6.02 5.77
CA MET A 94 5.67 -6.46 5.64
C MET A 94 5.32 -7.68 6.49
N HIS A 95 6.30 -8.50 6.87
CA HIS A 95 6.10 -9.65 7.75
C HIS A 95 6.36 -9.33 9.22
N THR A 96 6.57 -8.05 9.55
CA THR A 96 6.85 -7.63 10.92
C THR A 96 5.56 -7.48 11.72
N GLY A 97 5.29 -8.45 12.60
CA GLY A 97 4.19 -8.36 13.56
C GLY A 97 4.41 -7.26 14.61
N GLN A 98 3.45 -6.35 14.74
CA GLN A 98 3.46 -5.29 15.75
C GLN A 98 2.31 -5.49 16.76
N PRO A 99 2.54 -6.22 17.88
CA PRO A 99 1.47 -6.62 18.79
C PRO A 99 0.82 -5.45 19.54
N ASN A 100 1.50 -4.31 19.65
CA ASN A 100 0.96 -3.09 20.24
C ASN A 100 1.42 -1.86 19.47
N LEU A 101 0.57 -1.37 18.56
CA LEU A 101 0.83 -0.20 17.73
C LEU A 101 1.05 1.09 18.53
N GLU A 102 0.50 1.19 19.74
CA GLU A 102 0.67 2.38 20.59
C GLU A 102 2.08 2.48 21.20
N ALA A 103 2.77 1.34 21.33
CA ALA A 103 4.11 1.26 21.90
C ALA A 103 5.21 1.25 20.82
N VAL A 104 4.85 1.25 19.54
CA VAL A 104 5.81 1.22 18.43
C VAL A 104 6.57 2.54 18.35
N LYS A 105 7.88 2.44 18.26
CA LYS A 105 8.76 3.59 17.98
C LYS A 105 8.79 3.81 16.48
N VAL A 106 7.82 4.57 16.00
CA VAL A 106 7.71 4.92 14.57
C VAL A 106 8.92 5.77 14.17
N ALA A 107 9.49 5.48 13.02
CA ALA A 107 10.57 6.29 12.45
C ALA A 107 10.06 7.70 12.16
N GLU A 108 10.87 8.69 12.48
CA GLU A 108 10.56 10.10 12.25
C GLU A 108 11.20 10.57 10.94
N SER A 109 10.73 11.71 10.41
CA SER A 109 11.33 12.36 9.23
C SER A 109 11.32 11.53 7.93
N LEU A 110 10.42 10.53 7.83
CA LEU A 110 10.17 9.81 6.59
C LEU A 110 9.07 10.49 5.77
N PRO A 111 9.12 10.40 4.43
CA PRO A 111 8.00 10.83 3.59
C PRO A 111 6.76 9.96 3.83
N ARG A 112 5.58 10.51 3.52
CA ARG A 112 4.30 9.82 3.68
C ARG A 112 4.09 8.81 2.56
N ILE A 113 4.42 7.55 2.83
CA ILE A 113 4.24 6.43 1.91
C ILE A 113 3.40 5.34 2.60
N CYS A 114 2.49 4.74 1.86
CA CYS A 114 1.76 3.53 2.27
C CYS A 114 2.02 2.42 1.26
N PHE A 115 2.66 1.35 1.72
CA PHE A 115 2.81 0.15 0.92
C PHE A 115 1.61 -0.79 1.13
N LEU A 116 1.06 -1.29 0.04
CA LEU A 116 -0.08 -2.19 -0.01
C LEU A 116 0.39 -3.61 -0.34
N SER A 117 -0.01 -4.60 0.45
CA SER A 117 0.40 -6.00 0.28
C SER A 117 -0.77 -6.95 0.46
N GLY A 118 -0.78 -8.04 -0.31
CA GLY A 118 -1.79 -9.10 -0.16
C GLY A 118 -3.21 -8.68 -0.57
N LEU A 119 -3.33 -7.68 -1.45
CA LEU A 119 -4.59 -7.16 -2.01
C LEU A 119 -4.64 -7.40 -3.51
N SER A 120 -5.84 -7.57 -4.06
CA SER A 120 -6.10 -7.44 -5.50
C SER A 120 -5.98 -5.98 -5.96
N GLY A 121 -5.83 -5.74 -7.26
CA GLY A 121 -5.79 -4.36 -7.76
C GLY A 121 -7.12 -3.61 -7.56
N GLU A 122 -8.25 -4.32 -7.55
CA GLU A 122 -9.56 -3.75 -7.21
C GLU A 122 -9.61 -3.28 -5.75
N GLU A 123 -9.15 -4.12 -4.82
CA GLU A 123 -9.03 -3.75 -3.40
C GLU A 123 -8.04 -2.58 -3.25
N MET A 124 -6.85 -2.63 -3.83
CA MET A 124 -5.89 -1.51 -3.76
C MET A 124 -6.51 -0.19 -4.23
N THR A 125 -7.21 -0.20 -5.37
CA THR A 125 -7.88 0.99 -5.92
C THR A 125 -8.95 1.51 -4.95
N MET A 126 -9.79 0.63 -4.42
CA MET A 126 -10.82 1.02 -3.44
C MET A 126 -10.22 1.65 -2.18
N PHE A 127 -9.13 1.11 -1.65
CA PHE A 127 -8.45 1.69 -0.48
C PHE A 127 -7.89 3.08 -0.80
N ILE A 128 -7.23 3.22 -1.95
CA ILE A 128 -6.63 4.48 -2.41
C ILE A 128 -7.71 5.56 -2.58
N ASP A 129 -8.84 5.23 -3.20
CA ASP A 129 -9.93 6.17 -3.47
C ASP A 129 -10.66 6.61 -2.19
N ALA A 130 -10.78 5.73 -1.20
CA ALA A 130 -11.44 6.02 0.07
C ALA A 130 -10.50 6.68 1.10
N PHE A 131 -9.18 6.57 0.94
CA PHE A 131 -8.20 7.14 1.88
C PHE A 131 -8.37 8.65 2.15
N PRO A 132 -8.66 9.52 1.15
CA PRO A 132 -8.88 10.94 1.39
C PRO A 132 -10.02 11.25 2.38
N GLU A 133 -11.02 10.37 2.51
CA GLU A 133 -12.17 10.55 3.41
C GLU A 133 -11.76 10.51 4.89
N THR A 134 -10.59 9.94 5.20
CA THR A 134 -10.01 9.95 6.56
C THR A 134 -9.62 11.37 7.03
N GLY A 135 -9.46 12.31 6.09
CA GLY A 135 -8.90 13.64 6.35
C GLY A 135 -7.48 13.59 6.92
N LEU A 136 -6.72 12.54 6.62
CA LEU A 136 -5.27 12.48 6.85
C LEU A 136 -4.53 13.27 5.77
N GLU A 137 -3.25 13.56 6.02
CA GLU A 137 -2.40 14.20 5.01
C GLU A 137 -2.22 13.28 3.79
N PRO A 138 -1.99 13.86 2.59
CA PRO A 138 -1.73 13.09 1.38
C PRO A 138 -0.62 12.06 1.56
N VAL A 139 -0.74 10.94 0.86
CA VAL A 139 0.17 9.80 0.95
C VAL A 139 0.47 9.27 -0.46
N VAL A 140 1.70 8.83 -0.69
CA VAL A 140 2.07 8.11 -1.90
C VAL A 140 1.85 6.62 -1.69
N PHE A 141 1.15 5.97 -2.61
CA PHE A 141 0.87 4.54 -2.52
C PHE A 141 1.80 3.74 -3.42
N ALA A 142 2.23 2.58 -2.94
CA ALA A 142 3.01 1.61 -3.71
C ALA A 142 2.60 0.18 -3.34
N ALA A 143 2.66 -0.75 -4.29
CA ALA A 143 2.39 -2.16 -3.98
C ALA A 143 3.68 -2.93 -3.65
N LEU A 144 3.58 -3.91 -2.75
CA LEU A 144 4.58 -4.95 -2.65
C LEU A 144 4.45 -5.89 -3.87
N VAL A 145 5.49 -5.93 -4.68
CA VAL A 145 5.59 -6.79 -5.86
C VAL A 145 6.91 -7.58 -5.83
N PRO A 146 7.05 -8.70 -6.55
CA PRO A 146 8.29 -9.49 -6.53
C PRO A 146 9.55 -8.68 -6.84
N ASN A 147 9.46 -7.68 -7.70
CA ASN A 147 10.59 -6.83 -8.08
C ASN A 147 11.06 -5.88 -6.96
N SER A 148 10.16 -5.49 -6.04
CA SER A 148 10.48 -4.60 -4.91
C SER A 148 10.70 -5.34 -3.59
N ALA A 149 10.31 -6.62 -3.52
CA ALA A 149 10.30 -7.40 -2.28
C ALA A 149 11.65 -7.45 -1.55
N ASP A 150 12.74 -7.71 -2.27
CA ASP A 150 14.08 -7.86 -1.69
C ASP A 150 14.85 -6.54 -1.57
N LYS A 151 14.30 -5.44 -2.07
CA LYS A 151 14.95 -4.13 -2.01
C LYS A 151 14.84 -3.53 -0.60
N PRO A 152 15.89 -2.85 -0.11
CA PRO A 152 15.81 -2.10 1.13
C PRO A 152 14.73 -1.02 1.09
N LEU A 153 14.03 -0.79 2.20
CA LEU A 153 13.03 0.29 2.29
C LEU A 153 13.62 1.65 1.92
N GLN A 154 14.86 1.95 2.34
CA GLN A 154 15.53 3.21 2.00
C GLN A 154 15.60 3.45 0.48
N GLU A 155 15.98 2.43 -0.30
CA GLU A 155 16.06 2.55 -1.76
C GLU A 155 14.67 2.80 -2.36
N LEU A 156 13.66 2.08 -1.89
CA LEU A 156 12.29 2.25 -2.38
C LEU A 156 11.71 3.61 -2.03
N ILE A 157 12.03 4.15 -0.85
CA ILE A 157 11.62 5.50 -0.46
C ILE A 157 12.16 6.53 -1.45
N GLU A 158 13.46 6.46 -1.77
CA GLU A 158 14.10 7.36 -2.72
C GLU A 158 13.52 7.21 -4.13
N GLU A 159 13.32 5.98 -4.61
CA GLU A 159 12.74 5.69 -5.92
C GLU A 159 11.31 6.24 -6.05
N ILE A 160 10.43 5.90 -5.09
CA ILE A 160 9.01 6.28 -5.13
C ILE A 160 8.84 7.79 -5.03
N MET A 161 9.59 8.45 -4.15
CA MET A 161 9.49 9.90 -4.01
C MET A 161 10.07 10.63 -5.21
N GLY A 162 11.19 10.17 -5.77
CA GLY A 162 11.74 10.73 -7.00
C GLY A 162 10.75 10.64 -8.16
N ASP A 163 10.09 9.49 -8.33
CA ASP A 163 9.04 9.32 -9.34
C ASP A 163 7.84 10.24 -9.07
N HIS A 164 7.39 10.33 -7.82
CA HIS A 164 6.26 11.18 -7.44
C HIS A 164 6.52 12.66 -7.71
N GLU A 165 7.71 13.16 -7.38
CA GLU A 165 8.12 14.55 -7.65
C GLU A 165 8.11 14.84 -9.15
N MET A 166 8.64 13.94 -9.98
CA MET A 166 8.64 14.09 -11.44
C MET A 166 7.22 14.12 -12.02
N LEU A 167 6.31 13.32 -11.49
CA LEU A 167 4.91 13.25 -11.95
C LEU A 167 4.07 14.46 -11.49
N THR A 168 4.41 15.05 -10.35
CA THR A 168 3.67 16.17 -9.75
C THR A 168 4.23 17.55 -10.06
N ALA A 169 5.45 17.66 -10.61
CA ALA A 169 6.10 18.92 -11.02
C ALA A 169 5.48 19.63 -12.24
N LYS A 170 4.15 19.54 -12.42
CA LYS A 170 3.39 20.23 -13.48
C LYS A 170 3.06 21.67 -13.16
#